data_AF-A0A061P0T1-F1
#
_entry.id   AF-A0A061P0T1-F1
#
_cell.length_a   1.000
_cell.length_b   1.000
_cell.length_c   1.000
_cell.angle_alpha   90.00
_cell.angle_beta   90.00
_cell.angle_gamma   90.00
#
_symmetry.space_group_name_H-M   'P 1'
#
loop_
_entity.id
_entity.type
_entity.pdbx_description
1 polymer ?
#
loop_
_entity_poly.entity_id
_entity_poly.type
_entity_poly.pdbx_seq_one_letter_code
_entity_poly.pdbx_strand_id
1 'polypeptide(L)'
;MLKELDGWDEKALSEDTELSFRVYESGYHIRFFPEGVTWEQEPETLKVWWKQRTRWARGNLYVIGKYLFRVTELKSKRVMLDLLYFISIYLLFFAGILLSHSLFVTSFVVDLNLTIGSVSFLLIFIGFLVFVTQVCLALSLEQNQLTSKNVMTVALMYIIYSQMWIFLVIYASGLEIKRVMFKQEARWYKTERFNSKSKGQKEID
;
A
#
# COMPACT_ATOMS: atom_id res chain seq x y z
N MET A 1 -18.77 -11.22 -19.05
CA MET A 1 -17.98 -10.28 -18.23
C MET A 1 -16.49 -10.20 -18.62
N LEU A 2 -15.58 -11.10 -18.24
CA LEU A 2 -14.13 -10.93 -18.53
C LEU A 2 -13.81 -10.75 -20.03
N LYS A 3 -14.47 -11.50 -20.90
CA LYS A 3 -14.36 -11.35 -22.37
C LYS A 3 -14.98 -10.04 -22.89
N GLU A 4 -16.00 -9.50 -22.21
CA GLU A 4 -16.62 -8.21 -22.57
C GLU A 4 -15.74 -7.03 -22.15
N LEU A 5 -14.89 -7.22 -21.14
CA LEU A 5 -13.94 -6.21 -20.65
C LEU A 5 -12.59 -6.26 -21.35
N ASP A 6 -12.42 -7.07 -22.40
CA ASP A 6 -11.13 -7.28 -23.10
C ASP A 6 -10.05 -7.95 -22.24
N GLY A 7 -10.47 -8.80 -21.28
CA GLY A 7 -9.54 -9.62 -20.48
C GLY A 7 -8.72 -8.82 -19.46
N TRP A 8 -7.46 -9.21 -19.27
CA TRP A 8 -6.52 -8.61 -18.33
C TRP A 8 -5.64 -7.57 -19.02
N ASP A 9 -5.39 -6.43 -18.37
CA ASP A 9 -4.41 -5.46 -18.86
C ASP A 9 -2.99 -5.96 -18.58
N GLU A 10 -2.32 -6.51 -19.59
CA GLU A 10 -0.95 -7.05 -19.47
C GLU A 10 0.09 -5.99 -19.06
N LYS A 11 -0.25 -4.70 -19.19
CA LYS A 11 0.62 -3.59 -18.75
C LYS A 11 0.45 -3.26 -17.27
N ALA A 12 -0.58 -3.78 -16.61
CA ALA A 12 -0.85 -3.55 -15.20
C ALA A 12 -0.09 -4.54 -14.32
N LEU A 13 0.72 -4.03 -13.38
CA LEU A 13 1.39 -4.86 -12.37
C LEU A 13 0.46 -5.29 -11.21
N SER A 14 -0.66 -4.58 -11.08
CA SER A 14 -1.79 -4.84 -10.19
C SER A 14 -3.04 -5.08 -11.05
N GLU A 15 -3.00 -6.19 -11.79
CA GLU A 15 -4.00 -6.59 -12.77
C GLU A 15 -5.41 -6.71 -12.16
N ASP A 16 -5.49 -7.11 -10.89
CA ASP A 16 -6.69 -7.24 -10.07
C ASP A 16 -7.37 -5.88 -9.80
N THR A 17 -6.58 -4.89 -9.42
CA THR A 17 -7.02 -3.55 -9.07
C THR A 17 -7.47 -2.82 -10.33
N GLU A 18 -6.70 -2.94 -11.41
CA GLU A 18 -7.04 -2.37 -12.72
C GLU A 18 -8.36 -2.97 -13.25
N LEU A 19 -8.49 -4.30 -13.18
CA LEU A 19 -9.73 -4.98 -13.59
C LEU A 19 -10.92 -4.53 -12.73
N SER A 20 -10.72 -4.36 -11.42
CA SER A 20 -11.77 -3.90 -10.51
C SER A 20 -12.32 -2.53 -10.92
N PHE A 21 -11.46 -1.60 -11.33
CA PHE A 21 -11.88 -0.30 -11.87
C PHE A 21 -12.72 -0.45 -13.14
N ARG A 22 -12.29 -1.29 -14.09
CA ARG A 22 -13.06 -1.57 -15.33
C ARG A 22 -14.41 -2.25 -15.06
N VAL A 23 -14.47 -3.15 -14.09
CA VAL A 23 -15.71 -3.83 -13.67
C VAL A 23 -16.71 -2.79 -13.16
N TYR A 24 -16.28 -1.90 -12.26
CA TYR A 24 -17.14 -0.84 -11.74
C TYR A 24 -17.55 0.19 -12.81
N GLU A 25 -16.65 0.58 -13.71
CA GLU A 25 -16.97 1.51 -14.81
C GLU A 25 -17.98 0.91 -15.81
N SER A 26 -18.01 -0.42 -15.92
CA SER A 26 -18.99 -1.15 -16.75
C SER A 26 -20.34 -1.37 -16.06
N GLY A 27 -20.54 -0.81 -14.86
CA GLY A 27 -21.80 -0.89 -14.10
C GLY A 27 -21.96 -2.17 -13.28
N TYR A 28 -20.96 -3.06 -13.27
CA TYR A 28 -20.96 -4.25 -12.43
C TYR A 28 -20.52 -3.93 -11.00
N HIS A 29 -20.76 -4.88 -10.09
CA HIS A 29 -20.49 -4.72 -8.68
C HIS A 29 -19.67 -5.92 -8.18
N ILE A 30 -18.60 -5.64 -7.45
CA ILE A 30 -17.83 -6.65 -6.73
C ILE A 30 -18.40 -6.74 -5.32
N ARG A 31 -18.79 -7.96 -4.91
CA ARG A 31 -19.33 -8.24 -3.58
C ARG A 31 -18.25 -8.88 -2.72
N PHE A 32 -18.05 -8.34 -1.52
CA PHE A 32 -17.21 -8.97 -0.51
C PHE A 32 -17.88 -10.26 -0.01
N PHE A 33 -17.13 -11.36 0.01
CA PHE A 33 -17.59 -12.66 0.46
C PHE A 33 -16.81 -13.07 1.72
N PRO A 34 -17.37 -12.88 2.94
CA PRO A 34 -16.64 -13.07 4.19
C PRO A 34 -16.24 -14.51 4.46
N GLU A 35 -16.96 -15.49 3.90
CA GLU A 35 -16.66 -16.92 4.06
C GLU A 35 -15.51 -17.39 3.15
N GLY A 36 -15.11 -16.57 2.16
CA GLY A 36 -14.01 -16.85 1.23
C GLY A 36 -12.64 -16.63 1.86
N VAL A 37 -12.39 -17.23 3.01
CA VAL A 37 -11.13 -17.04 3.74
C VAL A 37 -10.01 -17.78 3.00
N THR A 38 -8.88 -17.11 2.80
CA THR A 38 -7.67 -17.70 2.18
C THR A 38 -6.45 -17.33 3.00
N TRP A 39 -5.46 -18.22 3.02
CA TRP A 39 -4.24 -18.06 3.80
C TRP A 39 -3.14 -17.65 2.83
N GLU A 40 -2.69 -16.40 2.93
CA GLU A 40 -1.57 -15.91 2.14
C GLU A 40 -0.28 -16.00 2.93
N GLN A 41 0.80 -16.39 2.26
CA GLN A 41 2.12 -16.43 2.87
C GLN A 41 2.76 -15.04 2.78
N GLU A 42 3.06 -14.46 3.94
CA GLU A 42 3.77 -13.18 4.04
C GLU A 42 5.27 -13.33 3.67
N PRO A 43 5.91 -12.27 3.14
CA PRO A 43 7.34 -12.28 2.88
C PRO A 43 8.18 -12.49 4.15
N GLU A 44 9.02 -13.52 4.17
CA GLU A 44 9.91 -13.80 5.32
C GLU A 44 11.23 -13.00 5.29
N THR A 45 11.56 -12.37 4.16
CA THR A 45 12.80 -11.59 4.02
C THR A 45 12.52 -10.19 3.47
N LEU A 46 13.34 -9.23 3.89
CA LEU A 46 13.25 -7.83 3.42
C LEU A 46 13.40 -7.71 1.90
N LYS A 47 14.21 -8.57 1.27
CA LYS A 47 14.39 -8.61 -0.18
C LYS A 47 13.09 -8.98 -0.91
N VAL A 48 12.39 -10.01 -0.43
CA VAL A 48 11.11 -10.44 -1.01
C VAL A 48 10.03 -9.40 -0.73
N TRP A 49 9.98 -8.86 0.50
CA TRP A 49 9.09 -7.77 0.87
C TRP A 49 9.26 -6.56 -0.05
N TRP A 50 10.50 -6.11 -0.27
CA TRP A 50 10.79 -4.95 -1.12
C TRP A 50 10.29 -5.15 -2.55
N LYS A 51 10.56 -6.32 -3.15
CA LYS A 51 10.08 -6.67 -4.49
C LYS A 51 8.55 -6.65 -4.57
N GLN A 52 7.88 -7.31 -3.62
CA GLN A 52 6.41 -7.40 -3.60
C GLN A 52 5.76 -6.03 -3.44
N ARG A 53 6.18 -5.27 -2.42
CA ARG A 53 5.59 -3.95 -2.13
C ARG A 53 5.93 -2.92 -3.21
N THR A 54 7.11 -3.00 -3.82
CA THR A 54 7.43 -2.17 -5.00
C THR A 54 6.48 -2.49 -6.14
N ARG A 55 6.19 -3.77 -6.43
CA ARG A 55 5.21 -4.16 -7.47
C ARG A 55 3.84 -3.54 -7.19
N TRP A 56 3.36 -3.63 -5.95
CA TRP A 56 2.06 -3.07 -5.56
C TRP A 56 2.01 -1.55 -5.69
N ALA A 57 3.02 -0.84 -5.20
CA ALA A 57 3.10 0.61 -5.33
C ALA A 57 3.14 1.04 -6.81
N ARG A 58 3.94 0.36 -7.64
CA ARG A 58 4.00 0.60 -9.08
C ARG A 58 2.68 0.34 -9.79
N GLY A 59 1.98 -0.74 -9.42
CA GLY A 59 0.65 -1.06 -9.93
C GLY A 59 -0.39 0.02 -9.61
N ASN A 60 -0.41 0.48 -8.35
CA ASN A 60 -1.31 1.55 -7.93
C ASN A 60 -0.99 2.88 -8.65
N LEU A 61 0.28 3.24 -8.80
CA LEU A 61 0.70 4.40 -9.58
C LEU A 61 0.27 4.30 -11.05
N TYR A 62 0.33 3.11 -11.65
CA TYR A 62 -0.16 2.87 -13.00
C TYR A 62 -1.68 3.09 -13.10
N VAL A 63 -2.47 2.56 -12.17
CA VAL A 63 -3.92 2.77 -12.13
C VAL A 63 -4.24 4.25 -11.94
N ILE A 64 -3.58 4.96 -11.02
CA ILE A 64 -3.73 6.41 -10.88
C ILE A 64 -3.46 7.10 -12.21
N GLY A 65 -2.30 6.86 -12.84
CA GLY A 65 -1.94 7.50 -14.11
C GLY A 65 -2.95 7.23 -15.25
N LYS A 66 -3.56 6.03 -15.28
CA LYS A 66 -4.57 5.64 -16.28
C LYS A 66 -5.87 6.42 -16.15
N TYR A 67 -6.29 6.76 -14.93
CA TYR A 67 -7.59 7.38 -14.64
C TYR A 67 -7.52 8.85 -14.20
N LEU A 68 -6.35 9.37 -13.78
CA LEU A 68 -6.17 10.72 -13.22
C LEU A 68 -6.68 11.83 -14.14
N PHE A 69 -6.43 11.72 -15.44
CA PHE A 69 -6.86 12.72 -16.44
C PHE A 69 -8.25 12.45 -17.01
N ARG A 70 -8.92 11.39 -16.56
CA ARG A 70 -10.25 10.98 -17.01
C ARG A 70 -11.30 11.05 -15.91
N VAL A 71 -11.01 11.76 -14.81
CA VAL A 71 -11.91 11.87 -13.65
C VAL A 71 -13.30 12.35 -14.04
N THR A 72 -13.40 13.29 -14.99
CA THR A 72 -14.68 13.82 -15.49
C THR A 72 -15.43 12.86 -16.42
N GLU A 73 -14.74 11.83 -16.94
CA GLU A 73 -15.30 10.81 -17.83
C GLU A 73 -15.76 9.56 -17.06
N LEU A 74 -15.45 9.46 -15.77
CA LEU A 74 -15.80 8.32 -14.94
C LEU A 74 -17.31 8.20 -14.77
N LYS A 75 -17.83 7.00 -15.03
CA LYS A 75 -19.26 6.69 -14.87
C LYS A 75 -19.59 6.26 -13.43
N SER A 76 -18.66 5.60 -12.75
CA SER A 76 -18.87 5.05 -11.41
C SER A 76 -18.36 5.97 -10.32
N LYS A 77 -19.25 6.38 -9.42
CA LYS A 77 -18.87 7.12 -8.20
C LYS A 77 -17.91 6.34 -7.31
N ARG A 78 -17.96 4.99 -7.34
CA ARG A 78 -17.04 4.13 -6.56
C ARG A 78 -15.62 4.26 -7.08
N VAL A 79 -15.44 4.23 -8.40
CA VAL A 79 -14.14 4.40 -9.05
C VAL A 79 -13.57 5.78 -8.76
N MET A 80 -14.42 6.81 -8.76
CA MET A 80 -14.00 8.16 -8.37
C MET A 80 -13.51 8.21 -6.92
N LEU A 81 -14.20 7.55 -5.98
CA LEU A 81 -13.78 7.47 -4.58
C LEU A 81 -12.49 6.67 -4.40
N ASP A 82 -12.36 5.52 -5.06
CA ASP A 82 -11.16 4.69 -5.03
C ASP A 82 -9.95 5.42 -5.62
N LEU A 83 -10.15 6.14 -6.73
CA LEU A 83 -9.14 6.99 -7.34
C LEU A 83 -8.73 8.13 -6.42
N LEU A 84 -9.69 8.82 -5.79
CA LEU A 84 -9.41 9.88 -4.82
C LEU A 84 -8.63 9.34 -3.62
N TYR A 85 -8.98 8.15 -3.12
CA TYR A 85 -8.25 7.46 -2.06
C TYR A 85 -6.79 7.18 -2.47
N PHE A 86 -6.59 6.62 -3.67
CA PHE A 86 -5.25 6.34 -4.20
C PHE A 86 -4.42 7.62 -4.41
N ILE A 87 -5.00 8.68 -4.98
CA ILE A 87 -4.34 9.99 -5.13
C ILE A 87 -3.99 10.56 -3.76
N SER A 88 -4.89 10.47 -2.78
CA SER A 88 -4.67 11.00 -1.44
C SER A 88 -3.48 10.31 -0.76
N ILE A 89 -3.30 9.00 -0.93
CA ILE A 89 -2.19 8.26 -0.33
C ILE A 89 -0.88 8.45 -1.10
N TYR A 90 -0.89 8.18 -2.40
CA TYR A 90 0.34 8.09 -3.20
C TYR A 90 0.85 9.44 -3.70
N LEU A 91 -0.02 10.45 -3.80
CA LEU A 91 0.36 11.79 -4.22
C LEU A 91 0.34 12.78 -3.05
N LEU A 92 -0.83 13.03 -2.45
CA LEU A 92 -0.98 14.12 -1.47
C LEU A 92 -0.25 13.84 -0.15
N PHE A 93 -0.52 12.68 0.46
CA PHE A 93 0.10 12.27 1.72
C PHE A 93 1.61 12.11 1.56
N PHE A 94 2.04 11.45 0.49
CA PHE A 94 3.45 11.28 0.19
C PHE A 94 4.17 12.62 -0.07
N ALA A 95 3.58 13.53 -0.86
CA ALA A 95 4.14 14.87 -1.07
C ALA A 95 4.21 15.67 0.24
N GLY A 96 3.18 15.57 1.09
CA GLY A 96 3.17 16.19 2.42
C GLY A 96 4.29 15.66 3.31
N ILE A 97 4.55 14.35 3.28
CA ILE A 97 5.69 13.74 3.99
C ILE A 97 7.01 14.28 3.47
N LEU A 98 7.22 14.31 2.14
CA LEU A 98 8.47 14.81 1.55
C LEU A 98 8.70 16.28 1.90
N LEU A 99 7.65 17.10 1.83
CA LEU A 99 7.70 18.49 2.24
C LEU A 99 8.07 18.63 3.72
N SER A 100 7.41 17.86 4.59
CA SER A 100 7.71 17.85 6.03
C SER A 100 9.17 17.50 6.33
N HIS A 101 9.69 16.45 5.69
CA HIS A 101 11.10 16.05 5.85
C HIS A 101 12.06 17.11 5.27
N SER A 102 11.71 17.72 4.15
CA SER A 102 12.53 18.78 3.55
C SER A 102 12.61 20.02 4.45
N LEU A 103 11.49 20.41 5.07
CA LEU A 103 11.46 21.51 6.05
C LEU A 103 12.28 21.18 7.29
N PHE A 104 12.15 19.96 7.82
CA PHE A 104 12.94 19.48 8.96
C PHE A 104 14.44 19.46 8.67
N VAL A 105 14.86 19.01 7.48
CA VAL A 105 16.28 19.04 7.10
C VAL A 105 16.77 20.48 6.92
N THR A 106 15.97 21.33 6.30
CA THR A 106 16.32 22.73 6.05
C THR A 106 16.45 23.53 7.35
N SER A 107 15.68 23.20 8.39
CA SER A 107 15.76 23.88 9.68
C SER A 107 17.10 23.71 10.41
N PHE A 108 17.95 22.75 9.99
CA PHE A 108 19.31 22.64 10.50
C PHE A 108 20.28 23.65 9.89
N VAL A 109 19.94 24.21 8.72
CA VAL A 109 20.81 25.12 7.95
C VAL A 109 20.31 26.55 8.04
N VAL A 110 18.99 26.74 7.97
CA VAL A 110 18.33 28.05 7.99
C VAL A 110 17.29 28.06 9.09
N ASP A 111 17.27 29.12 9.90
CA ASP A 111 16.17 29.31 10.84
C ASP A 111 14.89 29.70 10.08
N LEU A 112 14.00 28.74 9.94
CA LEU A 112 12.72 28.90 9.27
C LEU A 112 11.66 29.58 10.16
N ASN A 113 11.97 29.90 11.42
CA ASN A 113 11.03 30.43 12.41
C ASN A 113 9.76 29.57 12.56
N LEU A 114 9.89 28.25 12.36
CA LEU A 114 8.77 27.32 12.50
C LEU A 114 8.54 26.98 13.97
N THR A 115 7.29 27.11 14.40
CA THR A 115 6.87 26.67 15.73
C THR A 115 6.02 25.41 15.63
N ILE A 116 6.29 24.44 16.49
CA ILE A 116 5.47 23.22 16.57
C ILE A 116 4.33 23.50 17.55
N GLY A 117 3.15 23.78 16.99
CA GLY A 117 1.94 23.96 17.79
C GLY A 117 1.50 22.67 18.50
N SER A 118 0.75 22.82 19.60
CA SER A 118 0.18 21.71 20.38
C SER A 118 -0.67 20.74 19.54
N VAL A 119 -1.38 21.28 18.53
CA VAL A 119 -2.17 20.50 17.56
C VAL A 119 -1.28 19.50 16.81
N SER A 120 -0.04 19.85 16.47
CA SER A 120 0.87 18.96 15.74
C SER A 120 1.24 17.73 16.57
N PHE A 121 1.54 17.92 17.86
CA PHE A 121 1.80 16.82 18.78
C PHE A 121 0.59 15.91 18.94
N LEU A 122 -0.61 16.50 19.06
CA LEU A 122 -1.86 15.75 19.13
C LEU A 122 -2.08 14.90 17.87
N LEU A 123 -1.85 15.46 16.67
CA LEU A 123 -1.99 14.74 15.41
C LEU A 123 -1.01 13.57 15.29
N ILE A 124 0.25 13.75 15.68
CA ILE A 124 1.25 12.66 15.67
C ILE A 124 0.83 11.56 16.65
N PHE A 125 0.36 11.94 17.84
CA PHE A 125 -0.09 10.99 18.85
C PHE A 125 -1.32 10.20 18.38
N ILE A 126 -2.32 10.87 17.83
CA ILE A 126 -3.51 10.22 17.26
C ILE A 126 -3.11 9.31 16.10
N GLY A 127 -2.21 9.75 15.20
CA GLY A 127 -1.70 8.94 14.10
C GLY A 127 -1.03 7.66 14.57
N PHE A 128 -0.19 7.75 15.62
CA PHE A 128 0.41 6.59 16.28
C PHE A 128 -0.64 5.65 16.87
N LEU A 129 -1.62 6.18 17.60
CA LEU A 129 -2.70 5.36 18.19
C LEU A 129 -3.53 4.65 17.13
N VAL A 130 -3.89 5.34 16.05
CA VAL A 130 -4.64 4.75 14.93
C VAL A 130 -3.84 3.63 14.30
N PHE A 131 -2.55 3.84 14.03
CA PHE A 131 -1.67 2.81 13.48
C PHE A 131 -1.60 1.57 14.38
N VAL A 132 -1.30 1.75 15.67
CA VAL A 132 -1.19 0.62 16.62
C VAL A 132 -2.51 -0.12 16.73
N THR A 133 -3.63 0.61 16.84
CA THR A 133 -4.96 0.01 16.98
C THR A 133 -5.35 -0.78 15.75
N GLN A 134 -5.11 -0.26 14.55
CA GLN A 134 -5.43 -0.96 13.29
C GLN A 134 -4.66 -2.27 13.15
N VAL A 135 -3.35 -2.27 13.44
CA VAL A 135 -2.53 -3.47 13.31
C VAL A 135 -2.86 -4.47 14.43
N CYS A 136 -3.10 -4.01 15.66
CA CYS A 136 -3.56 -4.87 16.76
C CYS A 136 -4.92 -5.49 16.47
N LEU A 137 -5.85 -4.75 15.84
CA LEU A 137 -7.13 -5.29 15.39
C LEU A 137 -6.92 -6.40 14.36
N ALA A 138 -6.03 -6.21 13.38
CA ALA A 138 -5.70 -7.25 12.41
C ALA A 138 -5.10 -8.50 13.09
N LEU A 139 -4.19 -8.32 14.06
CA LEU A 139 -3.63 -9.43 14.85
C LEU A 139 -4.68 -10.14 15.72
N SER A 140 -5.74 -9.43 16.14
CA SER A 140 -6.82 -10.03 16.94
C SER A 140 -7.70 -11.00 16.16
N LEU A 141 -7.71 -10.89 14.83
CA LEU A 141 -8.43 -11.81 13.94
C LEU A 141 -7.69 -13.13 13.77
N GLU A 142 -6.38 -13.13 14.01
CA GLU A 142 -5.52 -14.30 13.88
C GLU A 142 -5.34 -15.01 15.24
N GLN A 143 -5.52 -16.34 15.24
CA GLN A 143 -5.44 -17.12 16.46
C GLN A 143 -4.04 -17.02 17.09
N ASN A 144 -4.00 -16.69 18.38
CA ASN A 144 -2.78 -16.56 19.20
C ASN A 144 -1.78 -15.50 18.73
N GLN A 145 -2.17 -14.52 17.91
CA GLN A 145 -1.26 -13.46 17.44
C GLN A 145 -1.31 -12.17 18.28
N LEU A 146 -2.38 -11.91 19.03
CA LEU A 146 -2.47 -10.74 19.91
C LEU A 146 -1.71 -10.96 21.23
N THR A 147 -0.39 -11.03 21.14
CA THR A 147 0.51 -11.18 22.30
C THR A 147 1.16 -9.85 22.67
N SER A 148 1.57 -9.67 23.94
CA SER A 148 2.28 -8.44 24.37
C SER A 148 3.56 -8.19 23.57
N LYS A 149 4.24 -9.25 23.15
CA LYS A 149 5.44 -9.17 22.29
C LYS A 149 5.09 -8.62 20.90
N ASN A 150 3.99 -9.08 20.29
CA ASN A 150 3.55 -8.60 18.99
C ASN A 150 3.05 -7.15 19.10
N VAL A 151 2.33 -6.78 20.16
CA VAL A 151 1.92 -5.38 20.40
C VAL A 151 3.14 -4.45 20.53
N MET A 152 4.17 -4.87 21.26
CA MET A 152 5.43 -4.10 21.33
C MET A 152 6.11 -3.99 19.96
N THR A 153 6.11 -5.09 19.20
CA THR A 153 6.65 -5.10 17.83
C THR A 153 5.89 -4.11 16.94
N VAL A 154 4.55 -4.08 17.03
CA VAL A 154 3.71 -3.12 16.30
C VAL A 154 4.06 -1.68 16.69
N ALA A 155 4.23 -1.37 17.97
CA ALA A 155 4.65 -0.03 18.40
C ALA A 155 5.99 0.39 17.75
N LEU A 156 6.96 -0.53 17.68
CA LEU A 156 8.25 -0.28 17.02
C LEU A 156 8.13 -0.19 15.49
N MET A 157 7.19 -0.91 14.87
CA MET A 157 6.91 -0.83 13.43
C MET A 157 6.50 0.58 13.01
N TYR A 158 5.83 1.36 13.87
CA TYR A 158 5.52 2.76 13.55
C TYR A 158 6.77 3.57 13.22
N ILE A 159 7.93 3.25 13.81
CA ILE A 159 9.18 3.95 13.55
C ILE A 159 9.95 3.31 12.40
N ILE A 160 10.00 1.98 12.32
CA ILE A 160 10.85 1.31 11.32
C ILE A 160 10.09 1.13 9.99
N TYR A 161 8.93 0.50 10.04
CA TYR A 161 8.16 0.12 8.85
C TYR A 161 7.61 1.32 8.10
N SER A 162 7.16 2.36 8.82
CA SER A 162 6.64 3.60 8.19
C SER A 162 7.72 4.30 7.36
N GLN A 163 8.98 4.30 7.80
CA GLN A 163 10.08 4.93 7.10
C GLN A 163 10.46 4.15 5.85
N MET A 164 10.46 2.82 5.95
CA MET A 164 10.66 1.95 4.79
C MET A 164 9.64 2.20 3.68
N TRP A 165 8.38 2.52 4.04
CA TRP A 165 7.36 2.88 3.06
C TRP A 165 7.72 4.13 2.25
N ILE A 166 8.31 5.15 2.88
CA ILE A 166 8.74 6.38 2.19
C ILE A 166 9.77 6.04 1.11
N PHE A 167 10.83 5.31 1.47
CA PHE A 167 11.86 4.90 0.52
C PHE A 167 11.29 4.05 -0.62
N LEU A 168 10.34 3.17 -0.29
CA LEU A 168 9.70 2.30 -1.27
C LEU A 168 8.86 3.09 -2.27
N VAL A 169 8.09 4.09 -1.83
CA VAL A 169 7.29 4.92 -2.72
C VAL A 169 8.18 5.82 -3.57
N ILE A 170 9.28 6.38 -3.03
CA ILE A 170 10.30 7.10 -3.84
C ILE A 170 10.82 6.19 -4.96
N TYR A 171 11.27 4.98 -4.59
CA TYR A 171 11.83 4.02 -5.53
C TYR A 171 10.83 3.58 -6.60
N ALA A 172 9.61 3.21 -6.19
CA ALA A 172 8.53 2.82 -7.09
C ALA A 172 8.14 3.95 -8.06
N SER A 173 8.06 5.18 -7.57
CA SER A 173 7.77 6.37 -8.38
C SER A 173 8.87 6.61 -9.41
N GLY A 174 10.14 6.53 -9.03
CA GLY A 174 11.27 6.64 -9.95
C GLY A 174 11.26 5.56 -11.04
N LEU A 175 10.91 4.32 -10.69
CA LEU A 175 10.76 3.24 -11.66
C LEU A 175 9.62 3.46 -12.64
N GLU A 176 8.45 3.94 -12.19
CA GLU A 176 7.33 4.24 -13.10
C GLU A 176 7.61 5.45 -13.99
N ILE A 177 8.25 6.50 -13.47
CA ILE A 177 8.70 7.62 -14.31
C ILE A 177 9.65 7.11 -15.40
N LYS A 178 10.64 6.28 -15.03
CA LYS A 178 11.56 5.66 -15.99
C LYS A 178 10.80 4.82 -17.03
N ARG A 179 9.83 4.01 -16.60
CA ARG A 179 9.02 3.20 -17.50
C ARG A 179 8.27 4.05 -18.52
N VAL A 180 7.62 5.14 -18.08
CA VAL A 180 6.88 6.05 -18.95
C VAL A 180 7.81 6.78 -19.93
N MET A 181 8.94 7.32 -19.45
CA MET A 181 9.90 8.04 -20.29
C MET A 181 10.58 7.14 -21.34
N PHE A 182 10.98 5.93 -20.94
CA PHE A 182 11.70 4.99 -21.81
C PHE A 182 10.78 3.96 -22.49
N LYS A 183 9.45 4.12 -22.35
CA LYS A 183 8.42 3.19 -22.89
C LYS A 183 8.72 1.71 -22.59
N GLN A 184 9.24 1.43 -21.40
CA GLN A 184 9.59 0.06 -21.01
C GLN A 184 8.33 -0.74 -20.67
N GLU A 185 8.35 -2.03 -20.99
CA GLU A 185 7.31 -2.94 -20.54
C GLU A 185 7.44 -3.21 -19.04
N ALA A 186 6.31 -3.28 -18.35
CA ALA A 186 6.28 -3.63 -16.96
C ALA A 186 6.52 -5.14 -16.81
N ARG A 187 7.65 -5.52 -16.24
CA ARG A 187 7.92 -6.94 -15.94
C ARG A 187 7.17 -7.35 -14.68
N TRP A 188 6.19 -8.22 -14.84
CA TRP A 188 5.49 -8.86 -13.74
C TRP A 188 6.41 -9.88 -13.05
N TYR A 189 6.39 -9.92 -11.72
CA TYR A 189 7.23 -10.79 -10.90
C TYR A 189 6.39 -11.57 -9.90
N LYS A 190 6.56 -12.89 -9.86
CA LYS A 190 5.91 -13.76 -8.88
C LYS A 190 6.65 -13.68 -7.53
N THR A 191 5.94 -13.34 -6.47
CA THR A 191 6.50 -13.36 -5.11
C THR A 191 7.05 -14.75 -4.77
N GLU A 192 8.29 -14.78 -4.27
CA GLU A 192 8.94 -16.02 -3.83
C GLU A 192 8.17 -16.61 -2.64
N ARG A 193 7.86 -17.91 -2.69
CA ARG A 193 7.22 -18.65 -1.61
C ARG A 193 8.27 -19.39 -0.79
N PHE A 194 8.07 -19.44 0.51
CA PHE A 194 8.97 -20.13 1.44
C PHE A 194 8.40 -21.51 1.75
N ASN A 195 9.25 -22.54 1.78
CA ASN A 195 8.81 -23.87 2.18
C ASN A 195 8.49 -23.85 3.68
N SER A 196 7.26 -24.25 4.02
CA SER A 196 6.89 -24.59 5.40
C SER A 196 7.85 -25.67 5.90
N LYS A 197 8.77 -25.34 6.80
CA LYS A 197 9.40 -26.36 7.64
C LYS A 197 8.29 -26.85 8.58
N SER A 198 7.87 -28.10 8.41
CA SER A 198 6.95 -28.79 9.32
C SER A 198 7.47 -28.70 10.76
N LYS A 199 6.98 -27.72 11.53
CA LYS A 199 7.16 -27.72 12.97
C LYS A 199 6.15 -28.71 13.53
N GLY A 200 6.67 -29.92 13.81
CA GLY A 200 6.09 -31.02 14.58
C GLY A 200 4.60 -30.92 14.90
N GLN A 201 3.79 -31.65 14.12
CA GLN A 201 2.56 -32.25 14.62
C GLN A 201 2.99 -33.16 15.79
N LYS A 202 2.80 -32.71 17.04
CA LYS A 202 2.74 -33.66 18.15
C LYS A 202 1.41 -34.38 18.00
N GLU A 203 1.47 -35.65 17.59
CA GLU A 203 0.40 -36.60 17.80
C GLU A 203 -0.02 -36.52 19.27
N ILE A 204 -1.29 -36.19 19.49
CA ILE A 204 -1.97 -36.43 20.75
C ILE A 204 -2.72 -37.74 20.49
N ASP A 205 -2.12 -38.84 20.93
CA ASP A 205 -2.84 -40.05 21.29
C ASP A 205 -3.54 -39.84 22.64
#